data_AF-A0A077ZMQ0-F1
#
_entry.id   AF-A0A077ZMQ0-F1
#
_cell.length_a   1.000
_cell.length_b   1.000
_cell.length_c   1.000
_cell.angle_alpha   90.00
_cell.angle_beta   90.00
_cell.angle_gamma   90.00
#
_symmetry.space_group_name_H-M   'P 1'
#
loop_
_entity.id
_entity.type
_entity.pdbx_description
1 polymer ?
#
loop_
_entity_poly.entity_id
_entity_poly.type
_entity_poly.pdbx_seq_one_letter_code
_entity_poly.pdbx_strand_id
1 'polypeptide(L)'
;MYDCDFEVGKRWRCVAMNVPYCSLADKCLSYAFKNCPEKFLKNRRIILMHLIPVKIYRGQMPFNDLLEKYQLTVFEPIVAAVRLGNVGAFEKIMRANAELFMPNCYLFLLKLKMVCYRNLFKKV
;
A
#
# COMPACT_ATOMS: atom_id res chain seq x y z
N MET A 1 7.66 10.88 -14.03
CA MET A 1 6.60 10.09 -14.68
C MET A 1 5.64 9.50 -13.64
N TYR A 2 4.89 10.37 -12.95
CA TYR A 2 3.60 10.07 -12.29
C TYR A 2 2.80 11.39 -12.21
N ASP A 3 2.82 12.16 -13.30
CA ASP A 3 1.89 13.26 -13.55
C ASP A 3 0.63 12.64 -14.16
N CYS A 4 -0.18 11.99 -13.33
CA CYS A 4 -1.54 11.60 -13.72
C CYS A 4 -2.51 12.66 -13.23
N ASP A 5 -2.36 13.89 -13.74
CA ASP A 5 -3.41 14.92 -13.72
C ASP A 5 -3.84 15.17 -15.16
N PHE A 6 -4.49 14.18 -15.77
CA PHE A 6 -5.28 14.40 -16.99
C PHE A 6 -6.71 14.76 -16.57
N GLU A 7 -6.90 15.96 -16.03
CA GLU A 7 -8.22 16.54 -15.82
C GLU A 7 -8.37 17.72 -16.80
N VAL A 8 -8.75 17.40 -18.03
CA VAL A 8 -9.08 18.37 -19.07
C VAL A 8 -10.29 19.19 -18.63
N GLY A 9 -10.11 20.49 -18.39
CA GLY A 9 -11.19 21.47 -18.48
C GLY A 9 -11.90 21.91 -17.18
N LYS A 10 -11.43 21.53 -16.00
CA LYS A 10 -12.01 22.04 -14.73
C LYS A 10 -11.13 23.13 -14.12
N ARG A 11 -11.62 24.37 -14.26
CA ARG A 11 -11.15 25.63 -13.67
C ARG A 11 -10.40 25.46 -12.34
N TRP A 12 -9.10 25.73 -12.38
CA TRP A 12 -8.18 25.85 -11.25
C TRP A 12 -8.79 26.67 -10.12
N ARG A 13 -9.27 26.00 -9.07
CA ARG A 13 -9.36 26.63 -7.76
C ARG A 13 -8.26 26.00 -6.93
N CYS A 14 -7.21 26.77 -6.72
CA CYS A 14 -6.09 26.48 -5.85
C CYS A 14 -6.60 26.27 -4.41
N VAL A 15 -7.20 25.11 -4.13
CA VAL A 15 -7.29 24.63 -2.76
C VAL A 15 -5.96 23.93 -2.55
N ALA A 16 -5.12 24.64 -1.80
CA ALA A 16 -3.84 24.24 -1.26
C ALA A 16 -3.57 22.73 -1.33
N MET A 17 -2.37 22.46 -1.84
CA MET A 17 -1.65 21.18 -2.02
C MET A 17 -1.47 20.35 -0.74
N ASN A 18 -2.35 20.49 0.24
CA ASN A 18 -2.60 19.48 1.24
C ASN A 18 -3.66 18.53 0.68
N VAL A 19 -3.38 17.93 -0.48
CA VAL A 19 -4.11 16.75 -0.92
C VAL A 19 -3.43 15.60 -0.21
N PRO A 20 -3.99 15.09 0.90
CA PRO A 20 -3.54 13.84 1.46
C PRO A 20 -3.92 12.75 0.46
N TYR A 21 -3.13 12.59 -0.61
CA TYR A 21 -3.29 11.57 -1.65
C TYR A 21 -3.49 10.20 -1.01
N CYS A 22 -2.76 9.94 0.07
CA CYS A 22 -2.90 8.70 0.85
C CYS A 22 -4.26 8.56 1.51
N SER A 23 -4.86 9.65 2.01
CA SER A 23 -6.19 9.58 2.62
C SER A 23 -7.31 9.53 1.60
N LEU A 24 -7.15 10.18 0.43
CA LEU A 24 -8.10 10.06 -0.67
C LEU A 24 -8.06 8.67 -1.27
N ALA A 25 -6.86 8.15 -1.56
CA ALA A 25 -6.66 6.78 -2.04
C ALA A 25 -7.25 5.75 -1.06
N ASP A 26 -7.02 5.94 0.24
CA ASP A 26 -7.58 5.08 1.28
C ASP A 26 -9.12 5.07 1.27
N LYS A 27 -9.76 6.25 1.13
CA LYS A 27 -11.22 6.37 1.03
C LYS A 27 -11.75 5.69 -0.24
N CYS A 28 -11.14 5.95 -1.39
CA CYS A 28 -11.57 5.39 -2.67
C CYS A 28 -11.41 3.86 -2.71
N LEU A 29 -10.27 3.33 -2.26
CA LEU A 29 -10.02 1.89 -2.22
C LEU A 29 -10.90 1.19 -1.17
N SER A 30 -11.12 1.81 -0.01
CA SER A 30 -12.04 1.27 1.01
C SER A 30 -13.48 1.25 0.49
N TYR A 31 -13.91 2.29 -0.23
CA TYR A 31 -15.21 2.33 -0.89
C TYR A 31 -15.34 1.23 -1.96
N ALA A 32 -14.35 1.09 -2.83
CA ALA A 32 -14.34 0.04 -3.87
C ALA A 32 -14.38 -1.36 -3.26
N PHE A 33 -13.62 -1.61 -2.18
CA PHE A 33 -13.61 -2.89 -1.49
C PHE A 33 -14.96 -3.22 -0.84
N LYS A 34 -15.62 -2.23 -0.22
CA LYS A 34 -16.94 -2.40 0.40
C LYS A 34 -18.03 -2.70 -0.62
N ASN A 35 -17.99 -2.05 -1.78
CA ASN A 35 -19.00 -2.23 -2.84
C ASN A 35 -18.72 -3.46 -3.73
N CYS A 36 -17.52 -4.05 -3.67
CA CYS A 36 -17.22 -5.24 -4.44
C CYS A 36 -17.88 -6.48 -3.77
N PRO A 37 -18.76 -7.23 -4.45
CA PRO A 37 -19.42 -8.38 -3.84
C PRO A 37 -18.44 -9.54 -3.62
N GLU A 38 -18.71 -10.38 -2.61
CA GLU A 38 -17.86 -11.52 -2.23
C GLU A 38 -17.65 -12.54 -3.35
N LYS A 39 -18.57 -12.60 -4.31
CA LYS A 39 -18.48 -13.46 -5.49
C LYS A 39 -17.23 -13.17 -6.34
N PHE A 40 -16.75 -11.93 -6.39
CA PHE A 40 -15.58 -11.53 -7.19
C PHE A 40 -14.30 -11.45 -6.35
N LEU A 41 -13.85 -12.59 -5.81
CA LEU A 41 -12.63 -12.69 -4.99
C LEU A 41 -11.38 -12.14 -5.71
N LYS A 42 -11.27 -12.35 -7.03
CA LYS A 42 -10.15 -11.82 -7.84
C LYS A 42 -10.07 -10.29 -7.79
N ASN A 43 -11.20 -9.61 -7.96
CA ASN A 43 -11.26 -8.14 -7.94
C ASN A 43 -10.98 -7.60 -6.53
N ARG A 44 -11.55 -8.25 -5.50
CA ARG A 44 -11.24 -7.92 -4.11
C ARG A 44 -9.75 -8.08 -3.79
N ARG A 45 -9.10 -9.14 -4.30
CA ARG A 45 -7.66 -9.35 -4.14
C ARG A 45 -6.86 -8.21 -4.75
N ILE A 46 -7.20 -7.75 -5.95
CA ILE A 46 -6.54 -6.61 -6.61
C ILE A 46 -6.69 -5.33 -5.80
N ILE A 47 -7.91 -5.02 -5.37
CA ILE A 47 -8.18 -3.83 -4.53
C ILE A 47 -7.39 -3.93 -3.22
N LEU A 48 -7.40 -5.09 -2.58
CA LEU A 48 -6.72 -5.32 -1.31
C LEU A 48 -5.20 -5.23 -1.42
N MET A 49 -4.60 -5.73 -2.52
CA MET A 49 -3.17 -5.60 -2.80
C MET A 49 -2.71 -4.13 -2.82
N HIS A 50 -3.55 -3.19 -3.29
CA HIS A 50 -3.26 -1.76 -3.27
C HIS A 50 -3.64 -1.09 -1.95
N LEU A 51 -4.71 -1.57 -1.31
CA LEU A 51 -5.18 -1.03 -0.04
C LEU A 51 -4.17 -1.28 1.10
N ILE A 52 -3.53 -2.45 1.14
CA ILE A 52 -2.54 -2.80 2.18
C ILE A 52 -1.37 -1.79 2.23
N PRO A 53 -0.65 -1.51 1.13
CA PRO A 53 0.41 -0.52 1.14
C PRO A 53 -0.06 0.88 1.56
N VAL A 54 -1.25 1.30 1.12
CA VAL A 54 -1.82 2.60 1.50
C VAL A 54 -2.11 2.66 3.00
N LYS A 55 -2.67 1.59 3.58
CA LYS A 55 -2.93 1.47 5.01
C LYS A 55 -1.65 1.49 5.83
N ILE A 56 -0.64 0.70 5.45
CA ILE A 56 0.65 0.68 6.13
C ILE A 56 1.34 2.04 6.05
N TYR A 57 1.23 2.72 4.90
CA TYR A 57 1.78 4.06 4.75
C TYR A 57 1.16 5.08 5.72
N ARG A 58 -0.13 4.90 6.05
CA ARG A 58 -0.83 5.68 7.08
C ARG A 58 -0.54 5.24 8.51
N GLY A 59 0.27 4.19 8.71
CA GLY A 59 0.57 3.62 10.02
C GLY A 59 -0.47 2.60 10.51
N GLN A 60 -1.35 2.12 9.63
CA GLN A 60 -2.31 1.05 9.94
C GLN A 60 -1.77 -0.29 9.43
N MET A 61 -1.56 -1.23 10.34
CA MET A 61 -0.99 -2.53 10.01
C MET A 61 -2.11 -3.52 9.68
N PRO A 62 -1.96 -4.33 8.62
CA PRO A 62 -2.95 -5.35 8.29
C PRO A 62 -2.95 -6.46 9.35
N PHE A 63 -4.11 -7.09 9.52
CA PHE A 63 -4.27 -8.30 10.33
C PHE A 63 -3.83 -9.54 9.54
N ASN A 64 -3.21 -10.50 10.21
CA ASN A 64 -2.73 -11.73 9.57
C ASN A 64 -3.89 -12.55 9.00
N ASP A 65 -5.02 -12.63 9.71
CA ASP A 65 -6.23 -13.32 9.25
C ASP A 65 -6.74 -12.79 7.89
N LEU A 66 -6.56 -11.48 7.64
CA LEU A 66 -6.94 -10.86 6.38
C LEU A 66 -6.00 -11.28 5.24
N LEU A 67 -4.71 -11.43 5.52
CA LEU A 67 -3.73 -11.86 4.52
C LEU A 67 -3.96 -13.33 4.14
N GLU A 68 -4.24 -14.18 5.13
CA GLU A 68 -4.54 -15.61 4.91
C GLU A 68 -5.84 -15.78 4.11
N LYS A 69 -6.91 -15.07 4.48
CA LYS A 69 -8.22 -15.15 3.80
C LYS A 69 -8.13 -14.86 2.29
N TYR A 70 -7.24 -13.96 1.87
CA TYR A 70 -7.09 -13.57 0.47
C TYR A 70 -5.85 -14.18 -0.21
N GLN A 71 -5.11 -15.06 0.47
CA GLN A 71 -3.86 -15.65 -0.01
C GLN A 71 -2.79 -14.60 -0.38
N LEU A 72 -2.62 -13.59 0.49
CA LEU A 72 -1.58 -12.55 0.39
C LEU A 72 -0.41 -12.85 1.34
N THR A 73 -0.01 -14.12 1.46
CA THR A 73 1.10 -14.56 2.32
C THR A 73 2.43 -13.86 2.00
N VAL A 74 2.59 -13.36 0.76
CA VAL A 74 3.76 -12.57 0.34
C VAL A 74 3.91 -11.26 1.14
N PHE A 75 2.82 -10.71 1.68
CA PHE A 75 2.85 -9.48 2.49
C PHE A 75 3.18 -9.72 3.96
N GLU A 76 3.02 -10.93 4.49
CA GLU A 76 3.35 -11.26 5.88
C GLU A 76 4.79 -10.89 6.27
N PRO A 77 5.83 -11.35 5.53
CA PRO A 77 7.21 -11.01 5.88
C PRO A 77 7.48 -9.51 5.72
N ILE A 78 6.82 -8.84 4.76
CA ILE A 78 6.95 -7.40 4.56
C ILE A 78 6.37 -6.63 5.76
N VAL A 79 5.17 -7.00 6.19
CA VAL A 79 4.50 -6.37 7.34
C VAL A 79 5.30 -6.61 8.60
N ALA A 80 5.84 -7.81 8.80
CA ALA A 80 6.74 -8.11 9.91
C ALA A 80 8.00 -7.23 9.89
N ALA A 81 8.65 -7.08 8.73
CA ALA A 81 9.83 -6.24 8.59
C ALA A 81 9.54 -4.75 8.86
N VAL A 82 8.41 -4.23 8.35
CA VAL A 82 7.99 -2.84 8.60
C VAL A 82 7.63 -2.62 10.07
N ARG A 83 6.98 -3.58 10.73
CA ARG A 83 6.65 -3.53 12.17
C ARG A 83 7.91 -3.52 13.03
N LEU A 84 8.90 -4.33 12.68
CA LEU A 84 10.17 -4.40 13.41
C LEU A 84 11.08 -3.18 13.12
N GLY A 85 10.85 -2.46 12.02
CA GLY A 85 11.74 -1.42 11.52
C GLY A 85 13.04 -1.99 10.92
N ASN A 86 13.05 -3.27 10.52
CA ASN A 86 14.23 -3.92 9.98
C ASN A 86 14.33 -3.68 8.47
N VAL A 87 15.05 -2.64 8.09
CA VAL A 87 15.27 -2.26 6.68
C VAL A 87 16.03 -3.34 5.90
N GLY A 88 17.00 -4.02 6.54
CA GLY A 88 17.78 -5.09 5.90
C GLY A 88 16.91 -6.31 5.55
N ALA A 89 16.02 -6.71 6.47
CA ALA A 89 15.05 -7.76 6.22
C ALA A 89 14.07 -7.36 5.10
N PHE A 90 13.57 -6.11 5.14
CA PHE A 90 12.68 -5.57 4.12
C PHE A 90 13.30 -5.68 2.70
N GLU A 91 14.54 -5.25 2.53
CA GLU A 91 15.23 -5.35 1.23
C GLU A 91 15.49 -6.79 0.80
N LYS A 92 15.83 -7.69 1.73
CA LYS A 92 16.01 -9.12 1.44
C LYS A 92 14.71 -9.75 0.92
N ILE A 93 13.59 -9.48 1.58
CA ILE A 93 12.27 -9.98 1.19
C ILE A 93 11.84 -9.39 -0.16
N MET A 94 12.10 -8.10 -0.37
CA MET A 94 11.77 -7.42 -1.62
C MET A 94 12.57 -7.96 -2.80
N ARG A 95 13.85 -8.29 -2.61
CA ARG A 95 14.67 -8.97 -3.64
C ARG A 95 14.21 -10.40 -3.89
N ALA A 96 13.91 -11.17 -2.85
CA ALA A 96 13.47 -12.56 -2.98
C ALA A 96 12.13 -12.71 -3.72
N ASN A 97 11.26 -11.71 -3.63
CA ASN A 97 9.92 -11.72 -4.23
C ASN A 97 9.78 -10.66 -5.35
N ALA A 98 10.90 -10.21 -5.93
CA ALA A 98 10.90 -9.13 -6.91
C ALA A 98 9.99 -9.43 -8.12
N GLU A 99 9.98 -10.69 -8.59
CA GLU A 99 9.17 -11.16 -9.72
C GLU A 99 7.66 -11.02 -9.47
N LEU A 100 7.22 -11.22 -8.22
CA LEU A 100 5.81 -11.09 -7.83
C LEU A 100 5.37 -9.63 -7.68
N PHE A 101 6.29 -8.77 -7.22
CA PHE A 101 5.99 -7.38 -6.90
C PHE A 101 6.11 -6.42 -8.08
N MET A 102 7.01 -6.71 -9.03
CA MET A 102 7.28 -5.88 -10.20
C MET A 102 6.00 -5.44 -10.94
N PRO A 103 5.06 -6.34 -11.32
CA PRO A 103 3.89 -5.93 -12.09
C PRO A 103 2.80 -5.21 -11.29
N ASN A 104 2.78 -5.36 -9.95
CA ASN A 104 1.59 -5.00 -9.16
C ASN A 104 1.84 -3.84 -8.18
N CYS A 105 2.87 -3.96 -7.32
CA CYS A 105 2.98 -3.11 -6.12
C CYS A 105 4.39 -2.61 -5.84
N TYR A 106 5.34 -2.80 -6.75
CA TYR A 106 6.75 -2.44 -6.56
C TYR A 106 6.94 -0.98 -6.13
N LEU A 107 6.29 -0.03 -6.80
CA LEU A 107 6.38 1.39 -6.46
C LEU A 107 5.85 1.70 -5.05
N PHE A 108 4.75 1.06 -4.65
CA PHE A 108 4.19 1.25 -3.31
C PHE A 108 5.10 0.68 -2.23
N LEU A 109 5.74 -0.47 -2.48
CA LEU A 109 6.72 -1.06 -1.58
C LEU A 109 7.96 -0.18 -1.43
N LEU A 110 8.45 0.46 -2.50
CA LEU A 110 9.53 1.43 -2.40
C LEU A 110 9.17 2.59 -1.46
N LYS A 111 7.93 3.10 -1.52
CA LYS A 111 7.44 4.13 -0.59
C LYS A 111 7.33 3.61 0.84
N LEU A 112 7.00 2.34 1.04
CA LEU A 112 6.98 1.71 2.37
C LEU A 112 8.36 1.61 3.02
N LYS A 113 9.45 1.58 2.24
CA LYS A 113 10.82 1.66 2.78
C LYS A 113 11.01 2.92 3.64
N MET A 114 10.42 4.05 3.24
CA MET A 114 10.46 5.30 4.02
C MET A 114 9.76 5.16 5.38
N VAL A 115 8.67 4.39 5.44
CA VAL A 115 7.94 4.09 6.67
C VAL A 115 8.75 3.16 7.56
N CYS A 116 9.43 2.17 6.97
CA CYS A 116 10.35 1.29 7.70
C CYS A 116 11.50 2.09 8.34
N TYR A 117 12.10 3.04 7.63
CA TYR A 117 13.09 3.97 8.21
C TYR A 117 12.51 4.79 9.37
N ARG A 118 11.30 5.33 9.23
CA ARG A 118 10.63 6.06 10.33
C ARG A 118 10.46 5.20 11.57
N ASN A 119 10.08 3.94 11.39
CA ASN A 119 9.94 2.99 12.50
C ASN A 119 11.30 2.61 13.11
N LEU A 120 12.36 2.52 12.30
CA LEU A 120 13.73 2.31 12.76
C LEU A 120 14.19 3.49 13.65
N PHE A 121 14.06 4.72 13.17
CA PHE A 121 14.43 5.92 13.92
C PHE A 121 13.59 6.16 15.16
N LYS A 122 12.37 5.62 15.24
CA LYS A 122 11.54 5.74 16.46
C LYS A 122 12.06 4.87 17.62
N LYS A 123 12.87 3.85 17.32
CA LYS A 123 13.39 2.89 18.31
C LYS A 123 14.73 3.32 18.91
N VAL A 124 15.51 4.12 18.19
CA VAL A 124 16.76 4.75 18.65
C VAL A 124 16.48 6.13 19.21
#